data_AF-A0A357I893-F1
#
_entry.id   AF-A0A357I893-F1
#
_cell.length_a   1.000
_cell.length_b   1.000
_cell.length_c   1.000
_cell.angle_alpha   90.00
_cell.angle_beta   90.00
_cell.angle_gamma   90.00
#
_symmetry.space_group_name_H-M   'P 1'
#
loop_
_entity.id
_entity.type
_entity.pdbx_description
1 polymer ?
#
loop_
_entity_poly.entity_id
_entity_poly.type
_entity_poly.pdbx_seq_one_letter_code
_entity_poly.pdbx_strand_id
1 'polypeptide(L)'
;MTQSLSLPQARKLVLLSQRVPPARQTGSATAVTLAAIEHLGYVQIDTISVIQRAHHHTLWNRNPRYRASQLDQLIADKQVFEYWSHAAAYLPMCDYRFSLPRKQAIARGDENHWYTRDTRLMDAVLKRIADEGPLMARDFEHTGTRRGDWHSKPAKQALENLYMQGALMSARRENFHKVYDVTERV
;
A
#
# COMPACT_ATOMS: atom_id res chain seq x y z
N MET A 1 -33.84 -24.54 -12.10
CA MET A 1 -32.96 -24.89 -13.25
C MET A 1 -31.57 -24.39 -12.92
N THR A 2 -30.55 -25.25 -13.05
CA THR A 2 -29.15 -24.87 -12.82
C THR A 2 -28.64 -24.10 -14.04
N GLN A 3 -28.15 -22.88 -13.86
CA GLN A 3 -27.50 -22.13 -14.94
C GLN A 3 -26.09 -22.73 -15.17
N SER A 4 -25.69 -22.90 -16.43
CA SER A 4 -24.36 -23.40 -16.80
C SER A 4 -23.64 -22.42 -17.73
N LEU A 5 -22.30 -22.38 -17.63
CA LEU A 5 -21.42 -21.56 -18.45
C LEU A 5 -20.41 -22.46 -19.15
N SER A 6 -20.19 -22.24 -20.45
CA SER A 6 -19.05 -22.81 -21.16
C SER A 6 -17.73 -22.16 -20.72
N LEU A 7 -16.60 -22.83 -20.95
CA LEU A 7 -15.27 -22.27 -20.64
C LEU A 7 -14.99 -20.90 -21.32
N PRO A 8 -15.34 -20.68 -22.61
CA PRO A 8 -15.23 -19.35 -23.22
C PRO A 8 -16.07 -18.28 -22.53
N GLN A 9 -17.30 -18.60 -22.12
CA GLN A 9 -18.17 -17.66 -21.40
C GLN A 9 -17.57 -17.32 -20.03
N ALA A 10 -17.09 -18.31 -19.28
CA ALA A 10 -16.43 -18.09 -18.00
C ALA A 10 -15.19 -17.19 -18.12
N ARG A 11 -14.31 -17.44 -19.09
CA ARG A 11 -13.13 -16.59 -19.36
C ARG A 11 -13.50 -15.16 -19.70
N LYS A 12 -14.50 -14.97 -20.57
CA LYS A 12 -15.00 -13.65 -20.93
C LYS A 12 -15.56 -12.92 -19.72
N LEU A 13 -16.33 -13.60 -18.86
CA LEU A 13 -16.88 -13.01 -17.65
C LEU A 13 -15.79 -12.54 -16.68
N VAL A 14 -14.73 -13.34 -16.49
CA VAL A 14 -13.58 -12.94 -15.65
C VAL A 14 -12.87 -11.71 -16.21
N LEU A 15 -12.65 -11.63 -17.53
CA LEU A 15 -12.01 -10.46 -18.13
C LEU A 15 -12.89 -9.20 -18.02
N LEU A 16 -14.18 -9.32 -18.30
CA LEU A 16 -15.13 -8.21 -18.20
C LEU A 16 -15.33 -7.75 -16.76
N SER A 17 -15.39 -8.68 -15.80
CA SER A 17 -15.48 -8.33 -14.38
C SER A 17 -14.22 -7.63 -13.87
N GLN A 18 -13.10 -7.74 -14.58
CA GLN A 18 -11.85 -7.04 -14.30
C GLN A 18 -11.72 -5.72 -15.08
N ARG A 19 -12.73 -5.34 -15.89
CA ARG A 19 -12.71 -4.20 -16.82
C ARG A 19 -11.58 -4.28 -17.86
N VAL A 20 -11.34 -5.48 -18.40
CA VAL A 20 -10.38 -5.74 -19.48
C VAL A 20 -11.10 -6.41 -20.67
N PRO A 21 -11.09 -5.83 -21.88
CA PRO A 21 -10.52 -4.54 -22.23
C PRO A 21 -11.29 -3.37 -21.55
N PRO A 22 -10.65 -2.20 -21.41
CA PRO A 22 -11.29 -1.05 -20.78
C PRO A 22 -12.46 -0.56 -21.65
N ALA A 23 -13.62 -0.35 -21.02
CA ALA A 23 -14.73 0.36 -21.65
C ALA A 23 -14.37 1.83 -21.92
N ARG A 24 -15.14 2.53 -22.76
CA ARG A 24 -14.95 3.97 -22.99
C ARG A 24 -15.16 4.73 -21.66
N GLN A 25 -14.07 5.28 -21.13
CA GLN A 25 -14.07 6.01 -19.86
C GLN A 25 -14.32 7.51 -20.11
N THR A 26 -15.14 8.14 -19.26
CA THR A 26 -15.33 9.59 -19.21
C THR A 26 -14.55 10.19 -18.04
N GLY A 27 -14.33 11.50 -18.05
CA GLY A 27 -13.64 12.21 -16.95
C GLY A 27 -12.11 12.24 -17.05
N SER A 28 -11.47 12.75 -15.98
CA SER A 28 -10.02 12.89 -15.90
C SER A 28 -9.33 11.51 -15.81
N ALA A 29 -8.08 11.43 -16.27
CA ALA A 29 -7.36 10.17 -16.19
C ALA A 29 -7.11 9.73 -14.73
N THR A 30 -6.93 10.67 -13.80
CA THR A 30 -6.84 10.40 -12.35
C THR A 30 -8.11 9.78 -11.79
N ALA A 31 -9.29 10.34 -12.13
CA ALA A 31 -10.58 9.80 -11.69
C ALA A 31 -10.83 8.38 -12.21
N VAL A 32 -10.46 8.12 -13.47
CA VAL A 32 -10.54 6.77 -14.07
C VAL A 32 -9.60 5.79 -13.36
N THR A 33 -8.40 6.22 -12.99
CA THR A 33 -7.44 5.41 -12.21
C THR A 33 -7.99 5.08 -10.82
N LEU A 34 -8.58 6.05 -10.12
CA LEU A 34 -9.27 5.81 -8.84
C LEU A 34 -10.39 4.79 -9.00
N ALA A 35 -11.27 4.98 -9.99
CA ALA A 35 -12.37 4.07 -10.24
C ALA A 35 -11.91 2.65 -10.60
N ALA A 36 -10.70 2.49 -11.17
CA ALA A 36 -10.10 1.19 -11.40
C ALA A 36 -9.62 0.54 -10.08
N ILE A 37 -8.99 1.32 -9.19
CA ILE A 37 -8.54 0.83 -7.87
C ILE A 37 -9.74 0.44 -7.00
N GLU A 38 -10.78 1.28 -6.96
CA GLU A 38 -12.03 1.00 -6.24
C GLU A 38 -12.73 -0.25 -6.76
N HIS A 39 -12.79 -0.42 -8.08
CA HIS A 39 -13.41 -1.60 -8.69
C HIS A 39 -12.64 -2.90 -8.39
N LEU A 40 -11.31 -2.83 -8.34
CA LEU A 40 -10.48 -3.99 -8.02
C LEU A 40 -10.44 -4.30 -6.52
N GLY A 41 -10.74 -3.33 -5.67
CA GLY A 41 -10.59 -3.41 -4.22
C GLY A 41 -9.13 -3.37 -3.75
N TYR A 42 -8.15 -3.68 -4.62
CA TYR A 42 -6.72 -3.49 -4.36
C TYR A 42 -5.88 -3.54 -5.65
N VAL A 43 -4.67 -3.01 -5.58
CA VAL A 43 -3.60 -3.23 -6.58
C VAL A 43 -2.30 -3.59 -5.87
N GLN A 44 -1.79 -4.81 -6.09
CA GLN A 44 -0.57 -5.29 -5.43
C GLN A 44 0.67 -4.50 -5.86
N ILE A 45 1.48 -4.13 -4.88
CA ILE A 45 2.76 -3.46 -5.06
C ILE A 45 3.84 -4.50 -5.33
N ASP A 46 4.65 -4.26 -6.36
CA ASP A 46 5.68 -5.20 -6.83
C ASP A 46 7.05 -4.53 -6.85
N THR A 47 8.06 -5.27 -6.40
CA THR A 47 9.45 -4.83 -6.28
C THR A 47 10.24 -4.98 -7.59
N ILE A 48 9.80 -5.81 -8.54
CA ILE A 48 10.47 -6.04 -9.83
C ILE A 48 10.15 -4.87 -10.77
N SER A 49 11.18 -4.34 -11.45
CA SER A 49 11.06 -3.10 -12.24
C SER A 49 11.84 -3.10 -13.57
N VAL A 50 12.08 -4.28 -14.17
CA VAL A 50 12.88 -4.41 -15.40
C VAL A 50 12.39 -3.50 -16.54
N ILE A 51 11.08 -3.43 -16.75
CA ILE A 51 10.45 -2.48 -17.69
C ILE A 51 9.73 -1.39 -16.89
N GLN A 52 8.79 -1.85 -16.07
CA GLN A 52 8.06 -1.06 -15.10
C GLN A 52 7.42 -2.05 -14.10
N ARG A 53 7.11 -1.60 -12.88
CA ARG A 53 6.50 -2.41 -11.82
C ARG A 53 5.08 -2.85 -12.17
N ALA A 54 4.70 -4.06 -11.73
CA ALA A 54 3.45 -4.72 -12.09
C ALA A 54 2.18 -3.87 -11.87
N HIS A 55 2.08 -3.14 -10.77
CA HIS A 55 0.92 -2.28 -10.46
C HIS A 55 0.67 -1.20 -11.51
N HIS A 56 1.71 -0.63 -12.13
CA HIS A 56 1.52 0.36 -13.18
C HIS A 56 0.93 -0.29 -14.44
N HIS A 57 1.33 -1.52 -14.77
CA HIS A 57 0.72 -2.28 -15.88
C HIS A 57 -0.74 -2.63 -15.60
N THR A 58 -1.05 -3.03 -14.35
CA THR A 58 -2.43 -3.32 -13.92
C THR A 58 -3.36 -2.13 -14.13
N LEU A 59 -2.89 -0.92 -13.78
CA LEU A 59 -3.64 0.32 -13.95
C LEU A 59 -3.71 0.75 -15.43
N TRP A 60 -2.62 0.65 -16.17
CA TRP A 60 -2.58 1.00 -17.60
C TRP A 60 -3.52 0.13 -18.44
N ASN A 61 -3.61 -1.18 -18.15
CA ASN A 61 -4.54 -2.10 -18.83
C ASN A 61 -6.02 -1.74 -18.65
N ARG A 62 -6.36 -0.91 -17.65
CA ARG A 62 -7.73 -0.43 -17.35
C ARG A 62 -7.93 1.05 -17.70
N ASN A 63 -6.84 1.80 -17.81
CA ASN A 63 -6.83 3.21 -18.18
C ASN A 63 -5.67 3.48 -19.15
N PRO A 64 -5.92 3.51 -20.47
CA PRO A 64 -4.88 3.79 -21.46
C PRO A 64 -4.24 5.18 -21.34
N ARG A 65 -4.88 6.12 -20.62
CA ARG A 65 -4.34 7.46 -20.31
C ARG A 65 -3.58 7.51 -18.98
N TYR A 66 -3.32 6.35 -18.38
CA TYR A 66 -2.62 6.24 -17.10
C TYR A 66 -1.19 6.79 -17.18
N ARG A 67 -0.80 7.54 -16.15
CA ARG A 67 0.58 7.96 -15.88
C ARG A 67 0.86 7.68 -14.41
N ALA A 68 2.10 7.30 -14.07
CA ALA A 68 2.49 6.99 -12.69
C ALA A 68 2.15 8.11 -11.70
N SER A 69 2.30 9.38 -12.12
CA SER A 69 1.95 10.55 -11.30
C SER A 69 0.48 10.60 -10.86
N GLN A 70 -0.43 9.91 -11.54
CA GLN A 70 -1.82 9.83 -11.11
C GLN A 70 -1.96 8.98 -9.84
N LEU A 71 -1.19 7.91 -9.71
CA LEU A 71 -1.18 7.12 -8.48
C LEU A 71 -0.56 7.91 -7.32
N ASP A 72 0.53 8.62 -7.59
CA ASP A 72 1.17 9.50 -6.61
C ASP A 72 0.19 10.60 -6.14
N GLN A 73 -0.56 11.20 -7.08
CA GLN A 73 -1.59 12.19 -6.79
C GLN A 73 -2.73 11.60 -5.95
N LEU A 74 -3.21 10.40 -6.28
CA LEU A 74 -4.28 9.74 -5.50
C LEU A 74 -3.87 9.43 -4.06
N ILE A 75 -2.58 9.13 -3.84
CA ILE A 75 -2.03 8.95 -2.49
C ILE A 75 -1.96 10.30 -1.78
N ALA A 76 -1.43 11.34 -2.45
CA ALA A 76 -1.35 12.70 -1.88
C ALA A 76 -2.73 13.28 -1.53
N ASP A 77 -3.75 13.01 -2.35
CA ASP A 77 -5.13 13.44 -2.16
C ASP A 77 -5.91 12.54 -1.18
N LYS A 78 -5.24 11.55 -0.57
CA LYS A 78 -5.82 10.62 0.41
C LYS A 78 -7.00 9.80 -0.15
N GLN A 79 -7.03 9.58 -1.46
CA GLN A 79 -8.04 8.74 -2.11
C GLN A 79 -7.61 7.27 -2.19
N VAL A 80 -6.31 7.01 -2.09
CA VAL A 80 -5.69 5.68 -2.08
C VAL A 80 -4.67 5.62 -0.95
N PHE A 81 -4.62 4.51 -0.22
CA PHE A 81 -3.63 4.29 0.82
C PHE A 81 -2.86 2.99 0.60
N GLU A 82 -1.66 2.91 1.18
CA GLU A 82 -0.87 1.68 1.21
C GLU A 82 -1.13 0.91 2.52
N TYR A 83 -1.41 -0.39 2.42
CA TYR A 83 -1.42 -1.28 3.58
C TYR A 83 -1.02 -2.71 3.19
N TRP A 84 -0.61 -3.50 4.19
CA TRP A 84 -0.46 -4.94 4.02
C TRP A 84 -1.81 -5.64 4.23
N SER A 85 -2.50 -5.94 3.13
CA SER A 85 -3.74 -6.73 3.14
C SER A 85 -3.40 -8.23 2.95
N HIS A 86 -3.81 -8.84 1.85
CA HIS A 86 -3.30 -10.15 1.39
C HIS A 86 -1.82 -10.06 0.93
N ALA A 87 -1.40 -8.88 0.49
CA ALA A 87 -0.03 -8.51 0.12
C ALA A 87 0.16 -7.00 0.35
N ALA A 88 1.37 -6.47 0.15
CA ALA A 88 1.59 -5.04 0.03
C ALA A 88 0.75 -4.50 -1.14
N ALA A 89 -0.16 -3.57 -0.88
CA ALA A 89 -1.13 -3.13 -1.86
C ALA A 89 -1.49 -1.65 -1.72
N TYR A 90 -1.85 -1.05 -2.85
CA TYR A 90 -2.64 0.18 -2.90
C TYR A 90 -4.12 -0.19 -2.78
N LEU A 91 -4.81 0.45 -1.83
CA LEU A 91 -6.20 0.19 -1.48
C LEU A 91 -7.00 1.49 -1.60
N PRO A 92 -8.28 1.43 -2.00
CA PRO A 92 -9.11 2.63 -2.07
C PRO A 92 -9.44 3.11 -0.65
N MET A 93 -9.35 4.42 -0.40
CA MET A 93 -9.60 4.98 0.94
C MET A 93 -11.02 4.71 1.44
N CYS A 94 -12.00 4.58 0.54
CA CYS A 94 -13.38 4.21 0.89
C CYS A 94 -13.48 2.84 1.59
N ASP A 95 -12.46 1.99 1.48
CA ASP A 95 -12.37 0.67 2.12
C ASP A 95 -11.44 0.63 3.33
N TYR A 96 -10.93 1.78 3.78
CA TYR A 96 -10.03 1.87 4.94
C TYR A 96 -10.56 1.14 6.18
N ARG A 97 -11.88 1.22 6.42
CA ARG A 97 -12.56 0.56 7.55
C ARG A 97 -12.28 -0.94 7.62
N PHE A 98 -12.08 -1.60 6.48
CA PHE A 98 -11.83 -3.04 6.42
C PHE A 98 -10.40 -3.41 6.82
N SER A 99 -9.47 -2.44 6.86
CA SER A 99 -8.13 -2.64 7.41
C SER A 99 -8.09 -2.61 8.94
N LEU A 100 -9.08 -1.98 9.58
CA LEU A 100 -9.08 -1.72 11.01
C LEU A 100 -9.10 -2.97 11.89
N PRO A 101 -9.89 -4.03 11.60
CA PRO A 101 -9.92 -5.22 12.46
C PRO A 101 -8.53 -5.84 12.66
N ARG A 102 -7.76 -5.95 11.56
CA ARG A 102 -6.40 -6.49 11.60
C ARG A 102 -5.42 -5.56 12.31
N LYS A 103 -5.46 -4.25 11.98
CA LYS A 103 -4.63 -3.24 12.67
C LYS A 103 -4.84 -3.28 14.18
N GLN A 104 -6.10 -3.34 14.62
CA GLN A 104 -6.47 -3.40 16.02
C GLN A 104 -6.05 -4.72 16.69
N ALA A 105 -6.20 -5.86 16.01
CA ALA A 105 -5.70 -7.15 16.51
C ALA A 105 -4.17 -7.10 16.74
N ILE A 106 -3.41 -6.52 15.80
CA ILE A 106 -1.95 -6.35 15.95
C ILE A 106 -1.62 -5.35 17.06
N ALA A 107 -2.38 -4.27 17.19
CA ALA A 107 -2.18 -3.27 18.25
C ALA A 107 -2.43 -3.84 19.65
N ARG A 108 -3.46 -4.70 19.80
CA ARG A 108 -3.79 -5.39 21.06
C ARG A 108 -2.84 -6.56 21.36
N GLY A 109 -2.10 -7.04 20.36
CA GLY A 109 -1.26 -8.23 20.48
C GLY A 109 -2.00 -9.56 20.27
N ASP A 110 -3.25 -9.52 19.77
CA ASP A 110 -4.04 -10.69 19.38
C ASP A 110 -3.44 -11.37 18.14
N GLU A 111 -2.81 -10.58 17.26
CA GLU A 111 -2.04 -11.03 16.09
C GLU A 111 -0.62 -10.45 16.12
N ASN A 112 0.34 -11.20 15.58
CA ASN A 112 1.71 -10.74 15.46
C ASN A 112 2.08 -10.46 14.00
N HIS A 113 2.95 -9.48 13.80
CA HIS A 113 3.69 -9.31 12.55
C HIS A 113 4.98 -10.15 12.58
N TRP A 114 5.73 -10.20 11.48
CA TRP A 114 6.95 -11.02 11.37
C TRP A 114 8.10 -10.53 12.24
N TYR A 115 8.06 -9.27 12.70
CA TYR A 115 9.11 -8.68 13.52
C TYR A 115 8.73 -8.64 14.99
N THR A 116 9.69 -8.97 15.85
CA THR A 116 9.56 -8.82 17.30
C THR A 116 9.29 -7.36 17.66
N ARG A 117 8.38 -7.14 18.61
CA ARG A 117 8.04 -5.80 19.11
C ARG A 117 9.09 -5.34 20.12
N ASP A 118 9.69 -4.18 19.86
CA ASP A 118 10.47 -3.41 20.84
C ASP A 118 9.68 -2.15 21.16
N THR A 119 8.89 -2.19 22.24
CA THR A 119 7.95 -1.10 22.58
C THR A 119 8.67 0.22 22.84
N ARG A 120 9.84 0.18 23.50
CA ARG A 120 10.64 1.38 23.77
C ARG A 120 11.13 2.02 22.47
N LEU A 121 11.63 1.22 21.53
CA LEU A 121 12.06 1.73 20.24
C LEU A 121 10.88 2.22 19.39
N MET A 122 9.75 1.50 19.41
CA MET A 122 8.53 1.90 18.72
C MET A 122 8.02 3.25 19.24
N ASP A 123 7.98 3.47 20.55
CA ASP A 123 7.56 4.74 21.14
C ASP A 123 8.50 5.89 20.74
N ALA A 124 9.80 5.65 20.75
CA ALA A 124 10.80 6.63 20.31
C ALA A 124 10.66 6.98 18.82
N VAL A 125 10.43 5.99 17.96
CA VAL A 125 10.19 6.18 16.52
C VAL A 125 8.91 6.96 16.26
N LEU A 126 7.81 6.57 16.92
CA LEU A 126 6.51 7.23 16.78
C LEU A 126 6.58 8.69 17.23
N LYS A 127 7.20 8.95 18.39
CA LYS A 127 7.40 10.31 18.90
C LYS A 127 8.18 11.17 17.90
N ARG A 128 9.26 10.63 17.34
CA ARG A 128 10.09 11.38 16.40
C ARG A 128 9.32 11.77 15.13
N ILE A 129 8.52 10.87 14.57
CA ILE A 129 7.66 11.17 13.41
C ILE A 129 6.56 12.17 13.77
N ALA A 130 5.97 12.05 14.96
CA ALA A 130 4.99 13.01 15.44
C ALA A 130 5.59 14.43 15.54
N ASP A 131 6.84 14.56 16.01
CA ASP A 131 7.51 15.84 16.24
C ASP A 131 8.15 16.43 14.94
N GLU A 132 8.85 15.61 14.16
CA GLU A 132 9.62 16.04 12.99
C GLU A 132 8.83 15.98 11.66
N GLY A 133 7.70 15.27 11.65
CA GLY A 133 6.93 15.00 10.43
C GLY A 133 7.36 13.70 9.73
N PRO A 134 7.02 13.54 8.43
CA PRO A 134 7.23 12.28 7.73
C PRO A 134 8.71 11.89 7.60
N LEU A 135 9.06 10.66 7.99
CA LEU A 135 10.43 10.12 7.96
C LEU A 135 10.51 8.75 7.27
N MET A 136 11.67 8.42 6.72
CA MET A 136 12.01 7.12 6.15
C MET A 136 12.89 6.31 7.10
N ALA A 137 12.98 5.00 6.86
CA ALA A 137 13.86 4.10 7.64
C ALA A 137 15.32 4.56 7.69
N ARG A 138 15.82 5.23 6.64
CA ARG A 138 17.20 5.75 6.58
C ARG A 138 17.46 6.90 7.56
N ASP A 139 16.42 7.64 7.95
CA ASP A 139 16.54 8.83 8.79
C ASP A 139 16.75 8.45 10.27
N PHE A 140 16.57 7.17 10.63
CA PHE A 140 16.83 6.59 11.95
C PHE A 140 18.21 5.93 12.07
N GLU A 141 19.01 5.95 11.00
CA GLU A 141 20.35 5.38 11.02
C GLU A 141 21.30 6.26 11.83
N HIS A 142 21.98 5.67 12.81
CA HIS A 142 23.04 6.35 13.57
C HIS A 142 24.35 6.40 12.78
N THR A 143 25.12 7.47 12.98
CA THR A 143 26.50 7.69 12.49
C THR A 143 27.56 6.82 13.18
N GLY A 144 27.18 5.71 13.82
CA GLY A 144 28.06 4.79 14.55
C GLY A 144 28.42 3.51 13.77
N THR A 145 29.56 2.91 14.10
CA THR A 145 30.23 1.82 13.36
C THR A 145 29.34 0.61 13.07
N ARG A 146 29.20 0.29 11.77
CA ARG A 146 28.46 -0.85 11.21
C ARG A 146 28.99 -2.19 11.71
N ARG A 147 28.11 -3.03 12.27
CA ARG A 147 28.25 -4.50 12.15
C ARG A 147 27.28 -4.98 11.08
N GLY A 148 27.87 -5.62 10.07
CA GLY A 148 27.19 -6.12 8.88
C GLY A 148 26.35 -7.33 9.20
N ASP A 149 25.12 -7.09 9.61
CA ASP A 149 24.11 -8.12 9.74
C ASP A 149 23.02 -7.91 8.69
N TRP A 150 22.68 -8.98 8.00
CA TRP A 150 21.60 -9.02 7.00
C TRP A 150 20.21 -8.94 7.64
N HIS A 151 20.14 -8.84 8.97
CA HIS A 151 18.93 -8.55 9.72
C HIS A 151 18.44 -7.12 9.45
N SER A 152 17.12 -6.96 9.27
CA SER A 152 16.50 -5.65 9.17
C SER A 152 16.90 -4.80 10.39
N LYS A 153 17.50 -3.63 10.16
CA LYS A 153 17.92 -2.70 11.21
C LYS A 153 16.77 -2.48 12.22
N PRO A 154 17.04 -2.43 13.54
CA PRO A 154 15.99 -2.34 14.58
C PRO A 154 14.93 -1.25 14.31
N ALA A 155 15.35 -0.07 13.83
CA ALA A 155 14.41 1.01 13.49
C ALA A 155 13.44 0.64 12.36
N LYS A 156 13.88 -0.13 11.35
CA LYS A 156 12.99 -0.62 10.29
C LYS A 156 11.94 -1.59 10.85
N GLN A 157 12.31 -2.44 11.80
CA GLN A 157 11.37 -3.36 12.45
C GLN A 157 10.31 -2.59 13.26
N ALA A 158 10.73 -1.57 14.00
CA ALA A 158 9.82 -0.69 14.73
C ALA A 158 8.85 0.04 13.78
N LEU A 159 9.34 0.62 12.67
CA LEU A 159 8.51 1.26 11.65
C LEU A 159 7.48 0.31 11.04
N GLU A 160 7.88 -0.90 10.65
CA GLU A 160 6.96 -1.89 10.07
C GLU A 160 5.93 -2.37 11.11
N ASN A 161 6.31 -2.57 12.38
CA ASN A 161 5.35 -2.90 13.44
C ASN A 161 4.33 -1.78 13.69
N LEU A 162 4.79 -0.52 13.77
CA LEU A 162 3.93 0.65 13.91
C LEU A 162 2.99 0.83 12.72
N TYR A 163 3.48 0.56 11.50
CA TYR A 163 2.69 0.58 10.28
C TYR A 163 1.63 -0.53 10.26
N MET A 164 2.01 -1.74 10.63
CA MET A 164 1.11 -2.90 10.64
C MET A 164 -0.03 -2.75 11.65
N GLN A 165 0.24 -2.18 12.83
CA GLN A 165 -0.78 -1.89 13.84
C GLN A 165 -1.59 -0.61 13.56
N GLY A 166 -1.24 0.15 12.51
CA GLY A 166 -1.95 1.35 12.10
C GLY A 166 -1.67 2.59 12.93
N ALA A 167 -0.56 2.65 13.65
CA ALA A 167 -0.08 3.89 14.30
C ALA A 167 0.68 4.80 13.31
N LEU A 168 1.31 4.19 12.30
CA LEU A 168 1.90 4.88 11.16
C LEU A 168 1.23 4.43 9.86
N MET A 169 1.29 5.28 8.85
CA MET A 169 0.91 4.97 7.47
C MET A 169 1.98 5.46 6.48
N SER A 170 1.96 4.91 5.26
CA SER A 170 2.81 5.36 4.16
C SER A 170 2.18 6.62 3.56
N ALA A 171 2.78 7.78 3.81
CA ALA A 171 2.31 9.06 3.27
C ALA A 171 2.62 9.19 1.77
N ARG A 172 3.73 8.60 1.33
CA ARG A 172 4.16 8.49 -0.07
C ARG A 172 5.30 7.49 -0.17
N ARG A 173 5.77 7.26 -1.40
CA ARG A 173 7.05 6.58 -1.64
C ARG A 173 8.07 7.53 -2.26
N GLU A 174 9.30 7.48 -1.78
CA GLU A 174 10.45 8.15 -2.37
C GLU A 174 11.48 7.11 -2.79
N ASN A 175 11.82 7.08 -4.09
CA ASN A 175 12.68 6.02 -4.65
C ASN A 175 12.20 4.61 -4.26
N PHE A 176 10.88 4.42 -4.18
CA PHE A 176 10.22 3.19 -3.75
C PHE A 176 10.38 2.81 -2.26
N HIS A 177 10.95 3.68 -1.43
CA HIS A 177 10.94 3.56 0.03
C HIS A 177 9.69 4.25 0.61
N LYS A 178 9.02 3.63 1.57
CA LYS A 178 7.91 4.26 2.30
C LYS A 178 8.43 5.45 3.10
N VAL A 179 7.74 6.58 2.98
CA VAL A 179 7.85 7.70 3.90
C VAL A 179 6.71 7.55 4.89
N TYR A 180 7.04 7.34 6.16
CA TYR A 180 6.07 7.09 7.21
C TYR A 180 5.63 8.41 7.85
N ASP A 181 4.33 8.55 8.09
CA ASP A 181 3.76 9.59 8.94
C ASP A 181 2.72 8.96 9.89
N VAL A 182 2.30 9.72 10.90
CA VAL A 182 1.21 9.30 11.78
C VAL A 182 -0.09 9.16 10.98
N THR A 183 -0.89 8.16 11.34
CA THR A 183 -2.11 7.79 10.61
C THR A 183 -3.08 8.95 10.42
N GLU A 184 -3.17 9.88 11.38
CA GLU A 184 -4.06 11.04 11.35
C GLU A 184 -3.66 12.08 10.29
N ARG A 185 -2.41 12.04 9.81
CA ARG A 185 -1.89 12.97 8.78
C ARG A 185 -1.93 12.38 7.37
N VAL A 186 -2.12 11.07 7.24
CA VAL A 186 -2.32 10.37 5.95
C VAL A 186 -3.81 10.30 5.60
#